data_AF-A0A3N5PR07-F1
#
_entry.id   AF-A0A3N5PR07-F1
#
_cell.length_a   1.000
_cell.length_b   1.000
_cell.length_c   1.000
_cell.angle_alpha   90.00
_cell.angle_beta   90.00
_cell.angle_gamma   90.00
#
_symmetry.space_group_name_H-M   'P 1'
#
loop_
_entity.id
_entity.type
_entity.pdbx_description
1 polymer ?
#
loop_
_entity_poly.entity_id
_entity_poly.type
_entity_poly.pdbx_seq_one_letter_code
_entity_poly.pdbx_strand_id
1 'polypeptide(L)'
;KGIKSAAPTVPMFYKSANRGIDWFGRMWELGLMAELYIRELLAGKFDFKQLFKYDLELAFKMFRSGKLKLLPSIARRNRNGHRPPEAVEVDVLPADLEASKGAAVVARGDVVSYYPGCSLEATGIEFHMSTKAVAEKLGLNLVEPEGWVCCGTSPAHNTDHYRSIKLPMQTLAIASELGHSYMTMPCAACFSRFRIAMHEVQEDPELRRRIAEDTGFEYKGGIEVDNLLTTITDKVGYEAAARPVVRRLQGLKVACYYGCLLTRPPAVTGEEHYEYPTNMDRLMEALGAESVEWSYKTDCCGGSLSLSTLDIALDLSHKILRNAIECGADMIVTACPLCHVNLDTRQKQINAEFGGTFDIPIVYFTQMMGVAYGLHAKPLGLDKHFSDAIGLLKAKRLLFA
;
A
#
# COMPACT_ATOMS: atom_id res chain seq x y z
N LYS A 1 22.22 7.26 -34.44
CA LYS A 1 21.23 6.16 -34.25
C LYS A 1 21.36 5.73 -32.80
N GLY A 2 20.36 6.01 -31.95
CA GLY A 2 20.44 5.72 -30.52
C GLY A 2 20.49 4.21 -30.23
N ILE A 3 21.08 3.84 -29.09
CA ILE A 3 21.06 2.48 -28.57
C ILE A 3 19.58 2.10 -28.33
N LYS A 4 19.11 1.01 -28.96
CA LYS A 4 17.75 0.51 -28.71
C LYS A 4 17.68 0.01 -27.27
N SER A 5 16.70 0.48 -26.51
CA SER A 5 16.46 0.00 -25.14
C SER A 5 16.23 -1.51 -25.14
N ALA A 6 16.88 -2.19 -24.19
CA ALA A 6 16.63 -3.61 -23.90
C ALA A 6 15.23 -3.85 -23.29
N ALA A 7 14.59 -2.82 -22.73
CA ALA A 7 13.26 -2.87 -22.14
C ALA A 7 12.31 -1.87 -22.84
N PRO A 8 11.86 -2.16 -24.07
CA PRO A 8 11.08 -1.24 -24.89
C PRO A 8 9.63 -1.06 -24.43
N THR A 9 9.16 -1.90 -23.51
CA THR A 9 7.81 -1.86 -22.90
C THR A 9 7.73 -0.82 -21.78
N VAL A 10 8.85 -0.45 -21.15
CA VAL A 10 8.90 0.54 -20.05
C VAL A 10 8.30 1.90 -20.46
N PRO A 11 8.71 2.53 -21.60
CA PRO A 11 8.11 3.80 -22.00
C PRO A 11 6.62 3.67 -22.38
N MET A 12 6.19 2.49 -22.85
CA MET A 12 4.78 2.23 -23.15
C MET A 12 3.94 2.21 -21.88
N PHE A 13 4.44 1.55 -20.83
CA PHE A 13 3.83 1.54 -19.50
C PHE A 13 3.67 2.95 -18.96
N TYR A 14 4.73 3.76 -18.95
CA TYR A 14 4.66 5.13 -18.43
C TYR A 14 3.66 5.99 -19.21
N LYS A 15 3.66 5.91 -20.55
CA LYS A 15 2.72 6.67 -21.39
C LYS A 15 1.26 6.28 -21.14
N SER A 16 0.99 4.98 -20.99
CA SER A 16 -0.36 4.47 -20.76
C SER A 16 -0.86 4.84 -19.37
N ALA A 17 0.00 4.70 -18.35
CA ALA A 17 -0.34 5.02 -16.97
C ALA A 17 -0.56 6.54 -16.77
N ASN A 18 0.32 7.39 -17.31
CA ASN A 18 0.16 8.84 -17.23
C ASN A 18 -1.13 9.31 -17.94
N ARG A 19 -1.51 8.67 -19.06
CA ARG A 19 -2.79 8.98 -19.73
C ARG A 19 -4.00 8.67 -18.85
N GLY A 20 -3.98 7.54 -18.14
CA GLY A 20 -5.03 7.24 -17.16
C GLY A 20 -5.14 8.32 -16.09
N ILE A 21 -4.00 8.76 -15.56
CA ILE A 21 -3.93 9.85 -14.58
C ILE A 21 -4.45 11.16 -15.18
N ASP A 22 -4.13 11.48 -16.44
CA ASP A 22 -4.63 12.70 -17.11
C ASP A 22 -6.16 12.69 -17.29
N TRP A 23 -6.73 11.54 -17.66
CA TRP A 23 -8.16 11.44 -17.96
C TRP A 23 -9.04 11.32 -16.73
N PHE A 24 -8.57 10.62 -15.71
CA PHE A 24 -9.38 10.25 -14.55
C PHE A 24 -8.83 10.80 -13.23
N GLY A 25 -7.67 11.45 -13.24
CA GLY A 25 -6.92 11.83 -12.04
C GLY A 25 -6.31 10.63 -11.30
N ARG A 26 -6.53 9.41 -11.77
CA ARG A 26 -6.15 8.15 -11.13
C ARG A 26 -5.66 7.13 -12.16
N MET A 27 -4.80 6.22 -11.76
CA MET A 27 -4.48 5.07 -12.61
C MET A 27 -5.70 4.14 -12.66
N TRP A 28 -5.97 3.60 -13.85
CA TRP A 28 -7.01 2.60 -14.06
C TRP A 28 -6.34 1.32 -14.59
N GLU A 29 -6.22 0.32 -13.73
CA GLU A 29 -5.38 -0.86 -13.96
C GLU A 29 -5.85 -1.69 -15.16
N LEU A 30 -7.16 -1.89 -15.31
CA LEU A 30 -7.70 -2.65 -16.43
C LEU A 30 -7.44 -1.95 -17.77
N GLY A 31 -7.69 -0.63 -17.83
CA GLY A 31 -7.42 0.16 -19.03
C GLY A 31 -5.93 0.22 -19.37
N LEU A 32 -5.07 0.34 -18.35
CA LEU A 32 -3.62 0.28 -18.48
C LEU A 32 -3.16 -1.05 -19.08
N MET A 33 -3.61 -2.18 -18.53
CA MET A 33 -3.24 -3.50 -19.05
C MET A 33 -3.74 -3.71 -20.48
N ALA A 34 -4.99 -3.36 -20.76
CA ALA A 34 -5.54 -3.46 -22.11
C ALA A 34 -4.75 -2.62 -23.13
N GLU A 35 -4.41 -1.37 -22.77
CA GLU A 35 -3.60 -0.52 -23.63
C GLU A 35 -2.20 -1.09 -23.86
N LEU A 36 -1.56 -1.63 -22.82
CA LEU A 36 -0.23 -2.24 -22.94
C LEU A 36 -0.24 -3.44 -23.89
N TYR A 37 -1.18 -4.35 -23.71
CA TYR A 37 -1.34 -5.50 -24.60
C TYR A 37 -1.57 -5.08 -26.06
N ILE A 38 -2.41 -4.07 -26.30
CA ILE A 38 -2.62 -3.54 -27.66
C ILE A 38 -1.32 -2.95 -28.22
N ARG A 39 -0.57 -2.19 -27.42
CA ARG A 39 0.71 -1.60 -27.86
C ARG A 39 1.77 -2.66 -28.15
N GLU A 40 1.86 -3.70 -27.33
CA GLU A 40 2.79 -4.82 -27.52
C GLU A 40 2.44 -5.62 -28.78
N LEU A 41 1.15 -5.85 -29.02
CA LEU A 41 0.65 -6.46 -30.25
C LEU A 41 1.05 -5.63 -31.48
N LEU A 42 0.79 -4.33 -31.46
CA LEU A 42 1.17 -3.42 -32.54
C LEU A 42 2.69 -3.30 -32.74
N ALA A 43 3.48 -3.51 -31.68
CA ALA A 43 4.93 -3.49 -31.73
C ALA A 43 5.56 -4.84 -32.12
N GLY A 44 4.76 -5.89 -32.34
CA GLY A 44 5.23 -7.25 -32.63
C GLY A 44 5.98 -7.91 -31.46
N LYS A 45 5.69 -7.49 -30.22
CA LYS A 45 6.35 -7.97 -28.99
C LYS A 45 5.42 -8.72 -28.04
N PHE A 46 4.25 -9.10 -28.54
CA PHE A 46 3.23 -9.75 -27.75
C PHE A 46 3.61 -11.19 -27.39
N ASP A 47 3.66 -11.50 -26.09
CA ASP A 47 3.91 -12.85 -25.62
C ASP A 47 2.58 -13.61 -25.43
N PHE A 48 2.16 -14.31 -26.49
CA PHE A 48 0.96 -15.15 -26.44
C PHE A 48 1.06 -16.29 -25.41
N LYS A 49 2.27 -16.83 -25.21
CA LYS A 49 2.47 -17.94 -24.26
C LYS A 49 2.23 -17.45 -22.84
N GLN A 50 2.77 -16.29 -22.49
CA GLN A 50 2.56 -15.64 -21.20
C GLN A 50 1.08 -15.31 -20.96
N LEU A 51 0.40 -14.73 -21.97
CA LEU A 51 -1.02 -14.37 -21.88
C LEU A 51 -1.89 -15.58 -21.53
N PHE A 52 -1.79 -16.64 -22.34
CA PHE A 52 -2.67 -17.81 -22.18
C PHE A 52 -2.30 -18.67 -20.98
N LYS A 53 -1.01 -18.73 -20.61
CA LYS A 53 -0.54 -19.58 -19.51
C LYS A 53 -0.77 -18.96 -18.14
N TYR A 54 -0.65 -17.64 -18.00
CA TYR A 54 -0.66 -16.99 -16.69
C TYR A 54 -1.62 -15.81 -16.61
N ASP A 55 -1.57 -14.89 -17.57
CA ASP A 55 -2.24 -13.60 -17.40
C ASP A 55 -3.77 -13.71 -17.46
N LEU A 56 -4.33 -14.63 -18.25
CA LEU A 56 -5.78 -14.87 -18.29
C LEU A 56 -6.31 -15.50 -16.99
N GLU A 57 -5.61 -16.48 -16.43
CA GLU A 57 -5.96 -17.08 -15.13
C GLU A 57 -5.90 -16.02 -14.03
N LEU A 58 -4.82 -15.23 -14.03
CA LEU A 58 -4.60 -14.13 -13.09
C LEU A 58 -5.72 -13.07 -13.22
N ALA A 59 -5.98 -12.58 -14.43
CA ALA A 59 -7.00 -11.57 -14.68
C ALA A 59 -8.40 -12.05 -14.25
N PHE A 60 -8.74 -13.31 -14.53
CA PHE A 60 -10.00 -13.89 -14.11
C PHE A 60 -10.13 -13.98 -12.58
N LYS A 61 -9.07 -14.43 -11.89
CA LYS A 61 -9.06 -14.48 -10.42
C LYS A 61 -9.12 -13.08 -9.81
N MET A 62 -8.35 -12.11 -10.34
CA MET A 62 -8.40 -10.72 -9.91
C MET A 62 -9.77 -10.08 -10.14
N PHE A 63 -10.44 -10.40 -11.25
CA PHE A 63 -11.80 -9.94 -11.51
C PHE A 63 -12.79 -10.50 -10.48
N ARG A 64 -12.75 -11.81 -10.22
CA ARG A 64 -13.61 -12.47 -9.21
C ARG A 64 -13.37 -11.95 -7.80
N SER A 65 -12.13 -11.60 -7.45
CA SER A 65 -11.80 -11.04 -6.14
C SER A 65 -12.12 -9.54 -6.01
N GLY A 66 -12.59 -8.89 -7.08
CA GLY A 66 -12.90 -7.45 -7.12
C GLY A 66 -11.66 -6.55 -7.21
N LYS A 67 -10.49 -7.10 -7.56
CA LYS A 67 -9.21 -6.39 -7.69
C LYS A 67 -9.05 -5.69 -9.04
N LEU A 68 -9.92 -5.97 -10.01
CA LEU A 68 -9.97 -5.31 -11.33
C LEU A 68 -11.32 -4.63 -11.54
N LYS A 69 -11.31 -3.29 -11.53
CA LYS A 69 -12.50 -2.47 -11.81
C LYS A 69 -12.72 -2.30 -13.31
N LEU A 70 -13.95 -2.57 -13.75
CA LEU A 70 -14.38 -2.38 -15.14
C LEU A 70 -14.40 -0.91 -15.56
N LEU A 71 -14.69 -0.02 -14.62
CA LEU A 71 -14.77 1.42 -14.87
C LEU A 71 -13.73 2.15 -14.00
N PRO A 72 -13.10 3.22 -14.54
CA PRO A 72 -12.17 4.03 -13.77
C PRO A 72 -12.89 4.78 -12.64
N SER A 73 -12.23 4.92 -11.49
CA SER A 73 -12.61 5.93 -10.49
C SER A 73 -12.13 7.29 -10.98
N ILE A 74 -13.01 8.28 -10.95
CA ILE A 74 -12.70 9.63 -11.42
C ILE A 74 -12.45 10.50 -10.19
N ALA A 75 -11.27 11.11 -10.11
CA ALA A 75 -11.00 12.17 -9.15
C ALA A 75 -11.85 13.40 -9.55
N ARG A 76 -13.02 13.53 -8.93
CA ARG A 76 -13.87 14.71 -9.03
C ARG A 76 -13.82 15.44 -7.70
N ARG A 77 -13.47 16.72 -7.75
CA ARG A 77 -13.62 17.64 -6.63
C ARG A 77 -14.92 18.39 -6.85
N ASN A 78 -15.87 18.28 -5.93
CA ASN A 78 -17.06 19.11 -5.98
C ASN A 78 -16.63 20.59 -5.82
N ARG A 79 -16.93 21.42 -6.82
CA ARG A 79 -16.59 22.87 -6.83
C ARG A 79 -17.27 23.64 -5.69
N ASN A 80 -18.33 23.09 -5.12
CA ASN A 80 -19.01 23.64 -3.96
C ASN A 80 -18.42 22.95 -2.73
N GLY A 81 -17.48 23.59 -2.04
CA GLY A 81 -16.82 23.09 -0.84
C GLY A 81 -17.76 22.90 0.35
N HIS A 82 -18.72 21.98 0.23
CA HIS A 82 -19.41 21.44 1.37
C HIS A 82 -18.48 20.43 2.05
N ARG A 83 -18.13 20.74 3.29
CA ARG A 83 -17.67 19.76 4.26
C ARG A 83 -18.63 18.56 4.19
N PRO A 84 -18.15 17.32 3.94
CA PRO A 84 -19.05 16.17 3.92
C PRO A 84 -19.81 16.11 5.27
N PRO A 85 -21.13 15.80 5.27
CA PRO A 85 -21.92 15.76 6.50
C PRO A 85 -21.50 14.67 7.49
N GLU A 86 -20.55 13.82 7.13
CA GLU A 86 -20.15 12.64 7.90
C GLU A 86 -18.76 12.82 8.53
N ALA A 87 -18.61 13.85 9.36
CA ALA A 87 -17.89 13.59 10.60
C ALA A 87 -18.88 12.80 11.45
N VAL A 88 -18.77 11.46 11.42
CA VAL A 88 -19.60 10.58 12.26
C VAL A 88 -19.41 11.05 13.69
N GLU A 89 -20.42 11.67 14.29
CA GLU A 89 -20.56 11.70 15.74
C GLU A 89 -20.61 10.23 16.15
N VAL A 90 -19.49 9.70 16.63
CA VAL A 90 -19.42 8.32 17.10
C VAL A 90 -20.28 8.26 18.35
N ASP A 91 -21.38 7.52 18.26
CA ASP A 91 -22.26 7.22 19.37
C ASP A 91 -21.42 6.53 20.47
N VAL A 92 -21.18 7.27 21.55
CA VAL A 92 -20.28 6.86 22.63
C VAL A 92 -20.99 5.80 23.47
N LEU A 93 -20.61 4.53 23.34
CA LEU A 93 -20.92 3.54 24.36
C LEU A 93 -20.16 3.91 25.65
N PRO A 94 -20.86 4.11 26.79
CA PRO A 94 -20.19 4.46 28.03
C PRO A 94 -19.53 3.22 28.60
N ALA A 95 -18.21 3.20 28.61
CA ALA A 95 -17.43 2.27 29.42
C ALA A 95 -16.31 3.07 30.12
N ASP A 96 -16.61 3.41 31.37
CA ASP A 96 -15.71 3.38 32.52
C ASP A 96 -14.45 4.24 32.41
N LEU A 97 -14.64 5.52 32.73
CA LEU A 97 -13.62 6.50 33.08
C LEU A 97 -12.85 6.06 34.33
N GLU A 98 -11.91 5.12 34.29
CA GLU A 98 -10.78 5.01 35.26
C GLU A 98 -9.67 4.09 34.71
N ALA A 99 -9.11 4.38 33.53
CA ALA A 99 -7.86 3.74 33.08
C ALA A 99 -7.20 4.51 31.93
N SER A 100 -6.72 5.73 32.16
CA SER A 100 -5.82 6.39 31.21
C SER A 100 -4.95 7.45 31.90
N LYS A 101 -3.84 7.02 32.48
CA LYS A 101 -2.67 7.88 32.68
C LYS A 101 -1.50 7.19 31.99
N GLY A 102 -1.08 7.74 30.85
CA GLY A 102 0.16 7.34 30.18
C GLY A 102 0.00 6.62 28.85
N ALA A 103 -0.70 7.19 27.88
CA ALA A 103 -0.49 6.89 26.47
C ALA A 103 -0.90 8.11 25.65
N ALA A 104 -0.08 8.49 24.66
CA ALA A 104 -0.48 9.43 23.62
C ALA A 104 -1.49 8.73 22.71
N VAL A 105 -2.71 8.54 23.22
CA VAL A 105 -3.89 8.31 22.39
C VAL A 105 -3.96 9.55 21.52
N VAL A 106 -3.92 9.40 20.19
CA VAL A 106 -4.43 10.41 19.24
C VAL A 106 -5.63 11.04 19.92
N ALA A 107 -5.54 12.31 20.34
CA ALA A 107 -6.49 12.87 21.31
C ALA A 107 -7.89 12.50 20.83
N ARG A 108 -8.69 11.83 21.68
CA ARG A 108 -10.04 11.37 21.31
C ARG A 108 -10.76 12.54 20.58
N GLY A 109 -10.84 12.49 19.25
CA GLY A 109 -11.33 13.60 18.42
C GLY A 109 -10.44 14.05 17.25
N ASP A 110 -9.14 13.72 17.17
CA ASP A 110 -8.29 14.17 16.07
C ASP A 110 -8.56 13.37 14.78
N VAL A 111 -8.84 14.11 13.70
CA VAL A 111 -9.09 13.56 12.36
C VAL A 111 -7.76 13.17 11.70
N VAL A 112 -7.69 11.96 11.16
CA VAL A 112 -6.56 11.50 10.34
C VAL A 112 -6.99 11.48 8.88
N SER A 113 -6.32 12.29 8.05
CA SER A 113 -6.53 12.27 6.61
C SER A 113 -6.06 10.93 6.05
N TYR A 114 -6.94 10.19 5.41
CA TYR A 114 -6.65 8.85 4.91
C TYR A 114 -6.52 8.89 3.39
N TYR A 115 -5.30 8.74 2.88
CA TYR A 115 -5.06 8.66 1.44
C TYR A 115 -4.91 7.19 1.02
N PRO A 116 -5.95 6.55 0.45
CA PRO A 116 -5.85 5.14 0.04
C PRO A 116 -4.92 4.97 -1.17
N GLY A 117 -4.86 5.97 -2.05
CA GLY A 117 -4.22 5.86 -3.35
C GLY A 117 -4.94 4.88 -4.28
N CYS A 118 -4.52 4.86 -5.55
CA CYS A 118 -5.18 4.02 -6.57
C CYS A 118 -5.12 2.51 -6.27
N SER A 119 -4.00 2.01 -5.74
CA SER A 119 -3.82 0.57 -5.51
C SER A 119 -4.84 -0.02 -4.54
N LEU A 120 -5.23 0.72 -3.50
CA LEU A 120 -6.20 0.25 -2.51
C LEU A 120 -7.64 0.30 -3.02
N GLU A 121 -7.90 1.01 -4.12
CA GLU A 121 -9.18 0.95 -4.80
C GLU A 121 -9.28 -0.24 -5.77
N ALA A 122 -8.18 -0.98 -5.98
CA ALA A 122 -8.07 -2.04 -6.97
C ALA A 122 -7.25 -3.23 -6.43
N THR A 123 -5.98 -3.37 -6.83
CA THR A 123 -5.19 -4.59 -6.61
C THR A 123 -4.91 -4.90 -5.14
N GLY A 124 -4.95 -3.89 -4.26
CA GLY A 124 -4.78 -3.97 -2.81
C GLY A 124 -6.07 -3.67 -2.04
N ILE A 125 -7.25 -3.96 -2.60
CA ILE A 125 -8.55 -3.69 -1.96
C ILE A 125 -8.69 -4.32 -0.57
N GLU A 126 -8.13 -5.49 -0.35
CA GLU A 126 -8.10 -6.17 0.94
C GLU A 126 -7.28 -5.39 2.00
N PHE A 127 -6.29 -4.60 1.57
CA PHE A 127 -5.55 -3.71 2.47
C PHE A 127 -6.44 -2.55 2.91
N HIS A 128 -7.24 -1.98 1.99
CA HIS A 128 -8.22 -0.96 2.33
C HIS A 128 -9.27 -1.50 3.31
N MET A 129 -9.83 -2.67 3.02
CA MET A 129 -10.85 -3.32 3.84
C MET A 129 -10.35 -3.57 5.27
N SER A 130 -9.18 -4.20 5.39
CA SER A 130 -8.58 -4.48 6.69
C SER A 130 -8.15 -3.21 7.43
N THR A 131 -7.67 -2.18 6.72
CA THR A 131 -7.34 -0.88 7.33
C THR A 131 -8.57 -0.23 7.95
N LYS A 132 -9.71 -0.17 7.24
CA LYS A 132 -10.95 0.41 7.77
C LYS A 132 -11.48 -0.39 8.96
N ALA A 133 -11.45 -1.72 8.90
CA ALA A 133 -11.90 -2.59 9.98
C ALA A 133 -11.03 -2.46 11.26
N VAL A 134 -9.72 -2.34 11.09
CA VAL A 134 -8.78 -2.09 12.20
C VAL A 134 -8.93 -0.69 12.77
N ALA A 135 -9.08 0.32 11.90
CA ALA A 135 -9.28 1.69 12.33
C ALA A 135 -10.53 1.84 13.21
N GLU A 136 -11.63 1.17 12.85
CA GLU A 136 -12.85 1.13 13.67
C GLU A 136 -12.57 0.53 15.06
N LYS A 137 -11.85 -0.58 15.15
CA LYS A 137 -11.48 -1.21 16.43
C LYS A 137 -10.55 -0.35 17.29
N LEU A 138 -9.72 0.48 16.65
CA LEU A 138 -8.82 1.41 17.33
C LEU A 138 -9.46 2.77 17.64
N GLY A 139 -10.69 3.02 17.17
CA GLY A 139 -11.33 4.33 17.28
C GLY A 139 -10.62 5.42 16.46
N LEU A 140 -9.92 5.04 15.38
CA LEU A 140 -9.25 5.99 14.48
C LEU A 140 -10.23 6.61 13.50
N ASN A 141 -10.37 7.93 13.56
CA ASN A 141 -11.19 8.69 12.64
C ASN A 141 -10.46 8.93 11.31
N LEU A 142 -10.53 7.95 10.41
CA LEU A 142 -9.96 8.02 9.06
C LEU A 142 -10.92 8.71 8.08
N VAL A 143 -10.55 9.91 7.63
CA VAL A 143 -11.32 10.71 6.65
C VAL A 143 -10.58 10.78 5.33
N GLU A 144 -11.20 10.26 4.27
CA GLU A 144 -10.64 10.33 2.92
C GLU A 144 -10.86 11.72 2.29
N PRO A 145 -9.82 12.42 1.81
CA PRO A 145 -9.98 13.71 1.16
C PRO A 145 -10.62 13.54 -0.22
N GLU A 146 -11.92 13.86 -0.34
CA GLU A 146 -12.67 13.72 -1.59
C GLU A 146 -11.98 14.48 -2.75
N GLY A 147 -11.87 13.82 -3.90
CA GLY A 147 -11.22 14.39 -5.08
C GLY A 147 -9.70 14.27 -5.11
N TRP A 148 -9.07 13.51 -4.19
CA TRP A 148 -7.66 13.18 -4.27
C TRP A 148 -7.26 12.56 -5.62
N VAL A 149 -6.02 12.84 -6.04
CA VAL A 149 -5.44 12.36 -7.31
C VAL A 149 -4.28 11.39 -7.05
N CYS A 150 -3.98 10.53 -8.02
CA CYS A 150 -2.87 9.58 -7.93
C CYS A 150 -1.55 10.31 -7.61
N CYS A 151 -0.74 9.73 -6.72
CA CYS A 151 0.56 10.25 -6.29
C CYS A 151 1.63 10.30 -7.40
N GLY A 152 1.32 9.85 -8.62
CA GLY A 152 2.23 9.83 -9.76
C GLY A 152 3.21 8.66 -9.81
N THR A 153 3.54 8.03 -8.66
CA THR A 153 4.42 6.85 -8.50
C THR A 153 5.50 6.68 -9.60
N SER A 154 5.75 5.46 -10.10
CA SER A 154 6.74 5.20 -11.16
C SER A 154 6.47 5.96 -12.47
N PRO A 155 5.23 6.06 -13.00
CA PRO A 155 4.97 6.71 -14.28
C PRO A 155 5.33 8.19 -14.34
N ALA A 156 4.90 8.99 -13.36
CA ALA A 156 5.17 10.42 -13.38
C ALA A 156 6.63 10.71 -13.05
N HIS A 157 7.19 10.10 -12.00
CA HIS A 157 8.55 10.43 -11.58
C HIS A 157 9.62 10.07 -12.61
N ASN A 158 9.40 9.01 -13.42
CA ASN A 158 10.36 8.61 -14.45
C ASN A 158 10.23 9.41 -15.74
N THR A 159 9.17 10.22 -15.91
CA THR A 159 8.93 10.95 -17.16
C THR A 159 8.86 12.47 -17.00
N ASP A 160 8.39 12.97 -15.86
CA ASP A 160 8.15 14.39 -15.61
C ASP A 160 8.30 14.69 -14.12
N HIS A 161 9.43 15.31 -13.78
CA HIS A 161 9.79 15.67 -12.42
C HIS A 161 8.75 16.62 -11.80
N TYR A 162 8.40 17.71 -12.48
CA TYR A 162 7.43 18.69 -11.97
C TYR A 162 6.06 18.06 -11.71
N ARG A 163 5.59 17.20 -12.63
CA ARG A 163 4.35 16.45 -12.43
C ARG A 163 4.40 15.54 -11.22
N SER A 164 5.54 14.90 -10.96
CA SER A 164 5.72 14.00 -9.82
C SER A 164 5.63 14.71 -8.46
N ILE A 165 5.89 16.03 -8.45
CA ILE A 165 5.72 16.91 -7.28
C ILE A 165 4.29 17.45 -7.22
N LYS A 166 3.76 17.97 -8.34
CA LYS A 166 2.43 18.59 -8.43
C LYS A 166 1.31 17.67 -7.95
N LEU A 167 1.33 16.40 -8.34
CA LEU A 167 0.26 15.45 -8.04
C LEU A 167 0.05 15.21 -6.52
N PRO A 168 1.09 14.87 -5.72
CA PRO A 168 0.98 14.86 -4.26
C PRO A 168 0.51 16.20 -3.66
N MET A 169 1.07 17.31 -4.14
CA MET A 169 0.77 18.65 -3.61
C MET A 169 -0.69 19.05 -3.81
N GLN A 170 -1.33 18.64 -4.92
CA GLN A 170 -2.77 18.83 -5.14
C GLN A 170 -3.63 18.12 -4.09
N THR A 171 -3.21 16.95 -3.62
CA THR A 171 -3.94 16.21 -2.58
C THR A 171 -3.68 16.79 -1.20
N LEU A 172 -2.45 17.25 -0.92
CA LEU A 172 -2.15 17.97 0.32
C LEU A 172 -2.94 19.28 0.43
N ALA A 173 -3.16 19.98 -0.69
CA ALA A 173 -4.03 21.16 -0.73
C ALA A 173 -5.45 20.83 -0.21
N ILE A 174 -6.04 19.73 -0.68
CA ILE A 174 -7.38 19.29 -0.24
C ILE A 174 -7.39 18.99 1.26
N ALA A 175 -6.39 18.25 1.75
CA ALA A 175 -6.31 17.94 3.19
C ALA A 175 -6.10 19.19 4.05
N SER A 176 -5.29 20.15 3.57
CA SER A 176 -5.07 21.42 4.26
C SER A 176 -6.34 22.28 4.31
N GLU A 177 -7.13 22.31 3.24
CA GLU A 177 -8.42 23.02 3.22
C GLU A 177 -9.45 22.40 4.17
N LEU A 178 -9.40 21.07 4.35
CA LEU A 178 -10.21 20.36 5.34
C LEU A 178 -9.72 20.60 6.79
N GLY A 179 -8.61 21.31 6.97
CA GLY A 179 -8.01 21.58 8.28
C GLY A 179 -7.30 20.36 8.88
N HIS A 180 -6.96 19.35 8.08
CA HIS A 180 -6.25 18.17 8.55
C HIS A 180 -4.77 18.47 8.75
N SER A 181 -4.23 18.14 9.92
CA SER A 181 -2.80 18.31 10.26
C SER A 181 -1.99 17.02 10.13
N TYR A 182 -2.64 15.88 9.90
CA TYR A 182 -1.97 14.59 9.77
C TYR A 182 -2.61 13.75 8.66
N MET A 183 -1.79 13.09 7.85
CA MET A 183 -2.21 12.22 6.77
C MET A 183 -1.48 10.88 6.83
N THR A 184 -2.24 9.80 6.73
CA THR A 184 -1.72 8.43 6.70
C THR A 184 -1.92 7.80 5.32
N MET A 185 -0.94 6.99 4.91
CA MET A 185 -0.90 6.34 3.60
C MET A 185 -0.56 4.85 3.72
N PRO A 186 -1.46 3.94 3.31
CA PRO A 186 -1.12 2.52 3.32
C PRO A 186 -0.10 2.14 2.23
N CYS A 187 -0.13 2.81 1.08
CA CYS A 187 0.78 2.49 -0.01
C CYS A 187 2.17 3.13 0.19
N ALA A 188 3.21 2.31 0.33
CA ALA A 188 4.60 2.74 0.50
C ALA A 188 5.08 3.69 -0.62
N ALA A 189 4.68 3.43 -1.87
CA ALA A 189 5.02 4.31 -2.98
C ALA A 189 4.30 5.67 -2.90
N CYS A 190 3.08 5.71 -2.36
CA CYS A 190 2.38 6.97 -2.14
C CYS A 190 3.07 7.78 -1.04
N PHE A 191 3.36 7.14 0.11
CA PHE A 191 4.10 7.75 1.21
C PHE A 191 5.42 8.38 0.72
N SER A 192 6.26 7.60 0.04
CA SER A 192 7.55 8.08 -0.49
C SER A 192 7.39 9.27 -1.44
N ARG A 193 6.38 9.26 -2.33
CA ARG A 193 6.14 10.38 -3.26
C ARG A 193 5.64 11.64 -2.57
N PHE A 194 4.78 11.53 -1.58
CA PHE A 194 4.36 12.69 -0.80
C PHE A 194 5.52 13.29 -0.01
N ARG A 195 6.31 12.47 0.69
CA ARG A 195 7.45 12.97 1.48
C ARG A 195 8.48 13.69 0.63
N ILE A 196 8.81 13.16 -0.55
CA ILE A 196 9.75 13.83 -1.46
C ILE A 196 9.14 15.11 -2.04
N ALA A 197 7.85 15.12 -2.41
CA ALA A 197 7.20 16.34 -2.87
C ALA A 197 7.21 17.45 -1.81
N MET A 198 6.94 17.09 -0.55
CA MET A 198 7.01 18.02 0.58
C MET A 198 8.43 18.54 0.80
N HIS A 199 9.42 17.64 0.77
CA HIS A 199 10.83 17.97 0.96
C HIS A 199 11.34 18.93 -0.13
N GLU A 200 11.14 18.59 -1.40
CA GLU A 200 11.62 19.44 -2.51
C GLU A 200 10.93 20.80 -2.56
N VAL A 201 9.63 20.87 -2.27
CA VAL A 201 8.89 22.15 -2.19
C VAL A 201 9.34 22.98 -0.99
N GLN A 202 9.82 22.36 0.09
CA GLN A 202 10.41 23.11 1.21
C GLN A 202 11.78 23.68 0.87
N GLU A 203 12.61 22.94 0.13
CA GLU A 203 13.99 23.31 -0.18
C GLU A 203 14.13 24.24 -1.40
N ASP A 204 13.21 24.20 -2.36
CA ASP A 204 13.23 25.01 -3.58
C ASP A 204 12.10 26.06 -3.59
N PRO A 205 12.41 27.34 -3.30
CA PRO A 205 11.43 28.42 -3.32
C PRO A 205 10.77 28.68 -4.68
N GLU A 206 11.47 28.42 -5.79
CA GLU A 206 10.94 28.63 -7.14
C GLU A 206 9.99 27.51 -7.52
N LEU A 207 10.34 26.25 -7.21
CA LEU A 207 9.42 25.12 -7.33
C LEU A 207 8.17 25.36 -6.48
N ARG A 208 8.33 25.81 -5.23
CA ARG A 208 7.21 26.13 -4.33
C ARG A 208 6.28 27.19 -4.92
N ARG A 209 6.83 28.28 -5.46
CA ARG A 209 6.06 29.35 -6.11
C ARG A 209 5.27 28.79 -7.29
N ARG A 210 5.92 28.04 -8.17
CA ARG A 210 5.27 27.43 -9.35
C ARG A 210 4.18 26.43 -8.98
N ILE A 211 4.40 25.61 -7.94
CA ILE A 211 3.37 24.68 -7.44
C ILE A 211 2.19 25.47 -6.85
N ALA A 212 2.45 26.55 -6.11
CA ALA A 212 1.41 27.39 -5.54
C ALA A 212 0.55 28.06 -6.63
N GLU A 213 1.18 28.56 -7.70
CA GLU A 213 0.48 29.14 -8.86
C GLU A 213 -0.41 28.12 -9.56
N ASP A 214 0.08 26.89 -9.75
CA ASP A 214 -0.64 25.83 -10.47
C ASP A 214 -1.75 25.17 -9.65
N THR A 215 -1.61 25.12 -8.33
CA THR A 215 -2.51 24.38 -7.45
C THR A 215 -3.40 25.28 -6.59
N GLY A 216 -3.09 26.58 -6.51
CA GLY A 216 -3.71 27.51 -5.55
C GLY A 216 -3.29 27.27 -4.10
N PHE A 217 -2.31 26.41 -3.86
CA PHE A 217 -1.88 25.98 -2.53
C PHE A 217 -0.39 26.25 -2.30
N GLU A 218 -0.09 27.20 -1.43
CA GLU A 218 1.27 27.46 -0.97
C GLU A 218 1.59 26.55 0.23
N TYR A 219 2.52 25.63 0.04
CA TYR A 219 2.94 24.75 1.12
C TYR A 219 3.84 25.47 2.12
N LYS A 220 3.34 25.61 3.35
CA LYS A 220 4.03 26.26 4.48
C LYS A 220 4.46 25.26 5.57
N GLY A 221 4.35 23.96 5.30
CA GLY A 221 4.46 22.93 6.34
C GLY A 221 3.16 22.73 7.11
N GLY A 222 3.22 22.10 8.29
CA GLY A 222 2.10 21.94 9.22
C GLY A 222 1.26 20.68 9.06
N ILE A 223 1.17 20.11 7.85
CA ILE A 223 0.63 18.75 7.65
C ILE A 223 1.76 17.73 7.70
N GLU A 224 1.65 16.79 8.62
CA GLU A 224 2.51 15.61 8.73
C GLU A 224 1.98 14.48 7.84
N VAL A 225 2.88 13.76 7.18
CA VAL A 225 2.53 12.62 6.32
C VAL A 225 3.34 11.41 6.76
N ASP A 226 2.66 10.31 7.07
CA ASP A 226 3.30 9.03 7.37
C ASP A 226 2.65 7.87 6.61
N ASN A 227 3.37 6.75 6.59
CA ASN A 227 2.81 5.49 6.18
C ASN A 227 1.92 4.90 7.29
N LEU A 228 0.98 4.03 6.92
CA LEU A 228 0.02 3.45 7.86
C LEU A 228 0.67 2.66 9.00
N LEU A 229 1.79 1.99 8.73
CA LEU A 229 2.50 1.23 9.75
C LEU A 229 3.04 2.19 10.82
N THR A 230 3.75 3.25 10.45
CA THR A 230 4.23 4.29 11.36
C THR A 230 3.08 4.98 12.10
N THR A 231 1.96 5.28 11.43
CA THR A 231 0.77 5.81 12.09
C THR A 231 0.28 4.89 13.22
N ILE A 232 0.25 3.57 12.97
CA ILE A 232 -0.18 2.59 13.98
C ILE A 232 0.88 2.39 15.07
N THR A 233 2.17 2.34 14.73
CA THR A 233 3.22 2.03 15.70
C THR A 233 3.60 3.21 16.58
N ASP A 234 3.61 4.42 16.02
CA ASP A 234 4.22 5.58 16.67
C ASP A 234 3.15 6.58 17.12
N LYS A 235 2.11 6.79 16.31
CA LYS A 235 1.02 7.73 16.63
C LYS A 235 -0.10 7.09 17.46
N VAL A 236 -0.43 5.83 17.20
CA VAL A 236 -1.32 5.05 18.08
C VAL A 236 -0.55 4.41 19.22
N GLY A 237 0.61 3.84 18.94
CA GLY A 237 1.44 3.16 19.92
C GLY A 237 1.11 1.66 20.03
N TYR A 238 2.14 0.85 20.25
CA TYR A 238 2.02 -0.61 20.37
C TYR A 238 1.01 -1.06 21.44
N GLU A 239 0.97 -0.40 22.60
CA GLU A 239 0.06 -0.75 23.69
C GLU A 239 -1.41 -0.54 23.29
N ALA A 240 -1.72 0.65 22.74
CA ALA A 240 -3.07 0.94 22.26
C ALA A 240 -3.46 0.06 21.07
N ALA A 241 -2.51 -0.26 20.19
CA ALA A 241 -2.71 -1.20 19.09
C ALA A 241 -2.96 -2.64 19.58
N ALA A 242 -2.39 -3.05 20.71
CA ALA A 242 -2.59 -4.37 21.30
C ALA A 242 -3.82 -4.46 22.21
N ARG A 243 -4.39 -3.33 22.66
CA ARG A 243 -5.54 -3.30 23.57
C ARG A 243 -6.78 -4.05 23.07
N PRO A 244 -7.16 -4.01 21.78
CA PRO A 244 -8.35 -4.74 21.29
C PRO A 244 -8.10 -6.23 21.02
N VAL A 245 -6.90 -6.76 21.32
CA VAL A 245 -6.57 -8.16 21.07
C VAL A 245 -7.43 -9.08 21.95
N VAL A 246 -8.24 -9.92 21.29
CA VAL A 246 -9.02 -10.98 21.92
C VAL A 246 -8.44 -12.37 21.64
N ARG A 247 -7.56 -12.46 20.63
CA ARG A 247 -6.88 -13.69 20.24
C ARG A 247 -5.41 -13.40 19.95
N ARG A 248 -4.51 -13.86 20.81
CA ARG A 248 -3.08 -13.76 20.54
C ARG A 248 -2.70 -14.65 19.36
N LEU A 249 -1.80 -14.17 18.51
CA LEU A 249 -1.31 -14.89 17.32
C LEU A 249 -0.26 -15.97 17.66
N GLN A 250 -0.44 -16.65 18.80
CA GLN A 250 0.58 -17.54 19.36
C GLN A 250 0.88 -18.73 18.44
N GLY A 251 2.17 -19.06 18.28
CA GLY A 251 2.63 -20.15 17.43
C GLY A 251 2.59 -19.83 15.92
N LEU A 252 2.35 -18.58 15.56
CA LEU A 252 2.48 -18.09 14.18
C LEU A 252 3.82 -17.37 14.01
N LYS A 253 4.68 -17.92 13.17
CA LYS A 253 5.96 -17.32 12.78
C LYS A 253 5.78 -16.46 11.54
N VAL A 254 6.13 -15.19 11.63
CA VAL A 254 5.89 -14.22 10.56
C VAL A 254 7.20 -13.58 10.11
N ALA A 255 7.41 -13.49 8.80
CA ALA A 255 8.46 -12.66 8.21
C ALA A 255 7.90 -11.26 7.92
N CYS A 256 8.35 -10.26 8.69
CA CYS A 256 7.92 -8.88 8.51
C CYS A 256 8.62 -8.22 7.32
N TYR A 257 7.91 -8.06 6.20
CA TYR A 257 8.41 -7.49 4.95
C TYR A 257 7.94 -6.06 4.69
N TYR A 258 8.83 -5.12 4.95
CA TYR A 258 8.62 -3.68 4.82
C TYR A 258 8.68 -3.22 3.36
N GLY A 259 9.48 -3.91 2.55
CA GLY A 259 9.85 -3.46 1.23
C GLY A 259 10.73 -2.21 1.27
N CYS A 260 11.00 -1.64 0.09
CA CYS A 260 12.05 -0.64 -0.07
C CYS A 260 11.62 0.81 0.24
N LEU A 261 10.36 1.17 -0.06
CA LEU A 261 9.92 2.58 -0.08
C LEU A 261 9.38 3.10 1.26
N LEU A 262 9.20 2.24 2.26
CA LEU A 262 8.86 2.70 3.61
C LEU A 262 10.06 3.32 4.31
N THR A 263 11.25 2.77 4.06
CA THR A 263 12.45 3.17 4.78
C THR A 263 13.40 4.06 3.99
N ARG A 264 13.29 4.10 2.66
CA ARG A 264 14.23 4.84 1.79
C ARG A 264 13.55 5.85 0.86
N PRO A 265 14.21 7.00 0.57
CA PRO A 265 15.49 7.43 1.13
C PRO A 265 15.34 8.00 2.55
N PRO A 266 16.24 7.67 3.50
CA PRO A 266 16.10 8.04 4.92
C PRO A 266 16.06 9.55 5.17
N ALA A 267 16.76 10.34 4.35
CA ALA A 267 16.72 11.80 4.41
C ALA A 267 15.31 12.38 4.20
N VAL A 268 14.41 11.62 3.58
CA VAL A 268 13.04 12.05 3.27
C VAL A 268 12.00 11.29 4.09
N THR A 269 12.17 9.98 4.26
CA THR A 269 11.27 9.15 5.06
C THR A 269 11.41 9.40 6.55
N GLY A 270 12.59 9.81 7.01
CA GLY A 270 12.91 9.98 8.43
C GLY A 270 13.14 8.67 9.19
N GLU A 271 13.24 7.53 8.48
CA GLU A 271 13.50 6.24 9.11
C GLU A 271 14.99 6.10 9.46
N GLU A 272 15.29 6.00 10.76
CA GLU A 272 16.65 5.87 11.27
C GLU A 272 17.23 4.48 11.02
N HIS A 273 16.41 3.43 11.15
CA HIS A 273 16.81 2.04 11.01
C HIS A 273 16.47 1.49 9.63
N TYR A 274 16.82 2.23 8.57
CA TYR A 274 16.32 1.98 7.23
C TYR A 274 16.81 0.68 6.57
N GLU A 275 17.92 0.12 7.04
CA GLU A 275 18.45 -1.19 6.61
C GLU A 275 17.72 -2.36 7.29
N TYR A 276 17.38 -2.22 8.58
CA TYR A 276 16.76 -3.26 9.39
C TYR A 276 15.69 -2.67 10.34
N PRO A 277 14.54 -2.25 9.80
CA PRO A 277 13.45 -1.72 10.61
C PRO A 277 12.80 -2.83 11.44
N THR A 278 12.27 -2.45 12.61
CA THR A 278 11.66 -3.40 13.56
C THR A 278 10.27 -2.99 14.05
N ASN A 279 9.69 -1.90 13.53
CA ASN A 279 8.39 -1.42 14.03
C ASN A 279 7.22 -2.35 13.65
N MET A 280 7.25 -3.01 12.49
CA MET A 280 6.28 -4.07 12.17
C MET A 280 6.52 -5.34 12.98
N ASP A 281 7.79 -5.71 13.23
CA ASP A 281 8.14 -6.87 14.06
C ASP A 281 7.57 -6.72 15.47
N ARG A 282 7.88 -5.60 16.12
CA ARG A 282 7.37 -5.28 17.46
C ARG A 282 5.84 -5.22 17.49
N LEU A 283 5.20 -4.74 16.42
CA LEU A 283 3.75 -4.75 16.31
C LEU A 283 3.22 -6.18 16.24
N MET A 284 3.79 -7.05 15.41
CA MET A 284 3.37 -8.46 15.31
C MET A 284 3.59 -9.21 16.63
N GLU A 285 4.70 -8.95 17.32
CA GLU A 285 5.00 -9.49 18.66
C GLU A 285 4.01 -9.01 19.72
N ALA A 286 3.63 -7.73 19.70
CA ALA A 286 2.62 -7.17 20.60
C ALA A 286 1.26 -7.88 20.44
N LEU A 287 0.91 -8.28 19.20
CA LEU A 287 -0.27 -9.09 18.88
C LEU A 287 -0.09 -10.60 19.23
N GLY A 288 1.11 -11.01 19.59
CA GLY A 288 1.44 -12.37 20.06
C GLY A 288 1.98 -13.32 19.00
N ALA A 289 2.36 -12.83 17.81
CA ALA A 289 3.09 -13.62 16.82
C ALA A 289 4.58 -13.69 17.17
N GLU A 290 5.30 -14.60 16.51
CA GLU A 290 6.77 -14.70 16.57
C GLU A 290 7.35 -14.07 15.29
N SER A 291 8.02 -12.92 15.38
CA SER A 291 8.73 -12.40 14.21
C SER A 291 10.01 -13.19 13.98
N VAL A 292 10.21 -13.68 12.76
CA VAL A 292 11.45 -14.39 12.42
C VAL A 292 12.56 -13.39 12.06
N GLU A 293 13.78 -13.70 12.46
CA GLU A 293 14.97 -12.97 12.01
C GLU A 293 15.34 -13.43 10.59
N TRP A 294 15.42 -12.47 9.66
CA TRP A 294 15.60 -12.77 8.23
C TRP A 294 16.19 -11.57 7.49
N SER A 295 16.80 -11.79 6.32
CA SER A 295 17.67 -10.77 5.70
C SER A 295 16.98 -9.83 4.72
N TYR A 296 15.80 -10.19 4.21
CA TYR A 296 15.16 -9.50 3.07
C TYR A 296 14.09 -8.48 3.48
N LYS A 297 14.13 -7.98 4.73
CA LYS A 297 13.11 -7.06 5.29
C LYS A 297 12.81 -5.86 4.40
N THR A 298 13.83 -5.28 3.78
CA THR A 298 13.73 -4.04 3.00
C THR A 298 14.15 -4.18 1.54
N ASP A 299 14.47 -5.39 1.10
CA ASP A 299 14.81 -5.69 -0.29
C ASP A 299 13.67 -5.37 -1.25
N CYS A 300 14.01 -5.04 -2.50
CA CYS A 300 13.02 -4.74 -3.51
C CYS A 300 12.30 -6.00 -3.98
N CYS A 301 10.96 -6.01 -3.96
CA CYS A 301 10.18 -7.13 -4.50
C CYS A 301 10.22 -7.21 -6.04
N GLY A 302 10.69 -6.17 -6.73
CA GLY A 302 10.64 -6.06 -8.19
C GLY A 302 9.30 -5.57 -8.75
N GLY A 303 8.37 -5.12 -7.91
CA GLY A 303 7.01 -4.79 -8.33
C GLY A 303 6.87 -3.71 -9.42
N SER A 304 7.80 -2.77 -9.52
CA SER A 304 7.81 -1.75 -10.59
C SER A 304 8.27 -2.30 -11.95
N LEU A 305 8.91 -3.47 -11.95
CA LEU A 305 9.45 -4.16 -13.12
C LEU A 305 8.49 -5.23 -13.66
N SER A 306 7.45 -5.54 -12.90
CA SER A 306 6.48 -6.61 -13.10
C SER A 306 5.72 -6.62 -14.43
N LEU A 307 5.64 -5.48 -15.11
CA LEU A 307 4.99 -5.34 -16.41
C LEU A 307 5.99 -5.14 -17.56
N SER A 308 7.26 -4.92 -17.27
CA SER A 308 8.25 -4.51 -18.26
C SER A 308 9.42 -5.49 -18.40
N THR A 309 9.95 -5.97 -17.28
CA THR A 309 11.06 -6.93 -17.19
C THR A 309 10.71 -7.96 -16.11
N LEU A 310 9.79 -8.85 -16.49
CA LEU A 310 9.16 -9.83 -15.59
C LEU A 310 10.18 -10.81 -14.98
N ASP A 311 11.15 -11.26 -15.76
CA ASP A 311 12.25 -12.13 -15.34
C ASP A 311 12.98 -11.60 -14.10
N ILE A 312 13.33 -10.31 -14.10
CA ILE A 312 13.97 -9.64 -12.96
C ILE A 312 13.03 -9.60 -11.76
N ALA A 313 11.74 -9.31 -11.98
CA ALA A 313 10.76 -9.28 -10.90
C ALA A 313 10.55 -10.67 -10.25
N LEU A 314 10.58 -11.75 -11.05
CA LEU A 314 10.48 -13.12 -10.56
C LEU A 314 11.71 -13.52 -9.74
N ASP A 315 12.94 -13.22 -10.20
CA ASP A 315 14.18 -13.51 -9.45
C ASP A 315 14.22 -12.79 -8.10
N LEU A 316 13.86 -11.50 -8.06
CA LEU A 316 13.83 -10.72 -6.82
C LEU A 316 12.81 -11.29 -5.81
N SER A 317 11.60 -11.61 -6.27
CA SER A 317 10.57 -12.20 -5.41
C SER A 317 10.93 -13.63 -5.00
N HIS A 318 11.57 -14.42 -5.86
CA HIS A 318 12.08 -15.75 -5.51
C HIS A 318 13.01 -15.70 -4.30
N LYS A 319 13.99 -14.79 -4.29
CA LYS A 319 14.95 -14.65 -3.19
C LYS A 319 14.27 -14.31 -1.86
N ILE A 320 13.26 -13.43 -1.90
CA ILE A 320 12.47 -13.05 -0.72
C ILE A 320 11.68 -14.25 -0.18
N LEU A 321 10.93 -14.95 -1.03
CA LEU A 321 10.11 -16.10 -0.63
C LEU A 321 10.98 -17.22 -0.07
N ARG A 322 12.09 -17.53 -0.75
CA ARG A 322 13.04 -18.57 -0.34
C ARG A 322 13.61 -18.25 1.04
N ASN A 323 14.11 -17.03 1.25
CA ASN A 323 14.72 -16.67 2.53
C ASN A 323 13.72 -16.70 3.69
N ALA A 324 12.49 -16.21 3.48
CA ALA A 324 11.45 -16.27 4.51
C ALA A 324 11.17 -17.71 4.96
N ILE A 325 11.06 -18.65 4.01
CA ILE A 325 10.83 -20.08 4.30
C ILE A 325 12.06 -20.73 4.96
N GLU A 326 13.26 -20.45 4.47
CA GLU A 326 14.51 -20.95 5.07
C GLU A 326 14.70 -20.49 6.52
N CYS A 327 14.22 -19.28 6.85
CA CYS A 327 14.17 -18.74 8.20
C CYS A 327 12.98 -19.26 9.04
N GLY A 328 12.14 -20.14 8.48
CA GLY A 328 11.06 -20.82 9.19
C GLY A 328 9.78 -20.00 9.36
N ALA A 329 9.52 -19.02 8.50
CA ALA A 329 8.27 -18.28 8.50
C ALA A 329 7.08 -19.15 8.03
N ASP A 330 5.96 -19.05 8.74
CA ASP A 330 4.69 -19.62 8.29
C ASP A 330 4.02 -18.73 7.23
N MET A 331 4.25 -17.42 7.30
CA MET A 331 3.71 -16.42 6.35
C MET A 331 4.58 -15.16 6.29
N ILE A 332 4.40 -14.37 5.23
CA ILE A 332 5.00 -13.05 5.08
C ILE A 332 3.95 -11.98 5.36
N VAL A 333 4.26 -11.07 6.29
CA VAL A 333 3.42 -9.92 6.62
C VAL A 333 4.01 -8.67 5.99
N THR A 334 3.24 -7.95 5.18
CA THR A 334 3.71 -6.77 4.46
C THR A 334 2.90 -5.51 4.73
N ALA A 335 3.51 -4.35 4.48
CA ALA A 335 2.92 -3.02 4.58
C ALA A 335 2.86 -2.28 3.23
N CYS A 336 3.02 -2.99 2.10
CA CYS A 336 2.98 -2.39 0.77
C CYS A 336 2.09 -3.20 -0.20
N PRO A 337 1.07 -2.59 -0.82
CA PRO A 337 0.16 -3.29 -1.73
C PRO A 337 0.85 -3.82 -2.98
N LEU A 338 1.86 -3.10 -3.49
CA LEU A 338 2.63 -3.57 -4.64
C LEU A 338 3.50 -4.79 -4.28
N CYS A 339 4.09 -4.77 -3.08
CA CYS A 339 4.84 -5.91 -2.54
C CYS A 339 3.96 -7.14 -2.37
N HIS A 340 2.78 -6.96 -1.76
CA HIS A 340 1.80 -8.02 -1.60
C HIS A 340 1.42 -8.65 -2.93
N VAL A 341 0.95 -7.84 -3.89
CA VAL A 341 0.55 -8.35 -5.22
C VAL A 341 1.69 -9.11 -5.87
N ASN A 342 2.92 -8.61 -5.80
CA ASN A 342 4.03 -9.26 -6.46
C ASN A 342 4.41 -10.61 -5.84
N LEU A 343 4.45 -10.69 -4.51
CA LEU A 343 4.80 -11.92 -3.79
C LEU A 343 3.65 -12.95 -3.81
N ASP A 344 2.40 -12.49 -3.75
CA ASP A 344 1.22 -13.36 -3.66
C ASP A 344 0.84 -13.95 -5.03
N THR A 345 0.80 -13.13 -6.08
CA THR A 345 0.28 -13.57 -7.39
C THR A 345 1.28 -14.40 -8.19
N ARG A 346 2.59 -14.26 -7.91
CA ARG A 346 3.65 -14.80 -8.78
C ARG A 346 4.27 -16.11 -8.32
N GLN A 347 3.88 -16.65 -7.16
CA GLN A 347 4.51 -17.88 -6.63
C GLN A 347 4.46 -19.04 -7.63
N LYS A 348 3.34 -19.22 -8.35
CA LYS A 348 3.23 -20.23 -9.43
C LYS A 348 4.22 -20.00 -10.58
N GLN A 349 4.44 -18.75 -10.97
CA GLN A 349 5.40 -18.41 -12.03
C GLN A 349 6.83 -18.66 -11.55
N ILE A 350 7.13 -18.25 -10.32
CA ILE A 350 8.43 -18.47 -9.67
C ILE A 350 8.74 -19.97 -9.57
N ASN A 351 7.78 -20.78 -9.12
CA ASN A 351 7.93 -22.24 -9.06
C ASN A 351 8.20 -22.87 -10.44
N ALA A 352 7.56 -22.35 -11.49
CA ALA A 352 7.74 -22.86 -12.84
C ALA A 352 9.10 -22.48 -13.45
N GLU A 353 9.64 -21.32 -13.09
CA GLU A 353 10.91 -20.79 -13.62
C GLU A 353 12.12 -21.34 -12.86
N PHE A 354 12.09 -21.30 -11.53
CA PHE A 354 13.23 -21.65 -10.67
C PHE A 354 13.15 -23.06 -10.07
N GLY A 355 12.04 -23.77 -10.30
CA GLY A 355 11.69 -24.95 -9.53
C GLY A 355 11.21 -24.60 -8.12
N GLY A 356 10.57 -25.55 -7.45
CA GLY A 356 10.07 -25.39 -6.09
C GLY A 356 8.55 -25.46 -5.98
N THR A 357 8.07 -25.22 -4.76
CA THR A 357 6.67 -25.40 -4.37
C THR A 357 6.22 -24.29 -3.42
N PHE A 358 6.65 -23.05 -3.66
CA PHE A 358 6.19 -21.90 -2.88
C PHE A 358 4.67 -21.83 -2.91
N ASP A 359 4.09 -21.78 -1.71
CA ASP A 359 2.68 -21.52 -1.44
C ASP A 359 2.54 -20.83 -0.07
N ILE A 360 3.53 -20.00 0.29
CA ILE A 360 3.57 -19.31 1.58
C ILE A 360 2.56 -18.15 1.56
N PRO A 361 1.65 -18.04 2.55
CA PRO A 361 0.70 -16.94 2.59
C PRO A 361 1.37 -15.57 2.70
N ILE A 362 0.89 -14.63 1.88
CA ILE A 362 1.26 -13.22 1.96
C ILE A 362 0.04 -12.45 2.47
N VAL A 363 0.22 -11.64 3.51
CA VAL A 363 -0.86 -10.88 4.15
C VAL A 363 -0.43 -9.48 4.52
N TYR A 364 -1.38 -8.57 4.72
CA TYR A 364 -1.10 -7.24 5.27
C TYR A 364 -1.07 -7.27 6.79
N PHE A 365 -0.24 -6.43 7.39
CA PHE A 365 -0.17 -6.34 8.86
C PHE A 365 -1.51 -5.95 9.50
N THR A 366 -2.33 -5.14 8.83
CA THR A 366 -3.70 -4.80 9.26
C THR A 366 -4.63 -6.00 9.26
N GLN A 367 -4.43 -6.98 8.38
CA GLN A 367 -5.21 -8.21 8.42
C GLN A 367 -4.86 -9.02 9.66
N MET A 368 -3.58 -9.10 10.02
CA MET A 368 -3.14 -9.79 11.24
C MET A 368 -3.61 -9.09 12.51
N MET A 369 -3.63 -7.75 12.53
CA MET A 369 -4.30 -6.99 13.58
C MET A 369 -5.79 -7.38 13.67
N GLY A 370 -6.49 -7.38 12.54
CA GLY A 370 -7.90 -7.76 12.51
C GLY A 370 -8.18 -9.19 12.99
N VAL A 371 -7.33 -10.16 12.62
CA VAL A 371 -7.38 -11.54 13.12
C VAL A 371 -7.19 -11.56 14.65
N ALA A 372 -6.22 -10.81 15.17
CA ALA A 372 -5.97 -10.71 16.60
C ALA A 372 -7.13 -10.04 17.36
N TYR A 373 -7.86 -9.13 16.70
CA TYR A 373 -9.08 -8.50 17.21
C TYR A 373 -10.34 -9.38 17.04
N GLY A 374 -10.18 -10.61 16.56
CA GLY A 374 -11.27 -11.57 16.42
C GLY A 374 -12.21 -11.28 15.25
N LEU A 375 -11.78 -10.47 14.27
CA LEU A 375 -12.58 -10.19 13.08
C LEU A 375 -12.61 -11.42 12.14
N HIS A 376 -13.74 -11.58 11.45
CA HIS A 376 -13.91 -12.65 10.46
C HIS A 376 -13.09 -12.39 9.20
N ALA A 377 -12.78 -13.45 8.46
CA ALA A 377 -11.92 -13.39 7.26
C ALA A 377 -12.44 -12.45 6.15
N LYS A 378 -13.77 -12.38 5.97
CA LYS A 378 -14.40 -11.63 4.88
C LYS A 378 -14.26 -10.10 5.03
N PRO A 379 -14.56 -9.47 6.19
CA PRO A 379 -14.23 -8.06 6.43
C PRO A 379 -12.74 -7.72 6.26
N LEU A 380 -11.85 -8.69 6.48
CA LEU A 380 -10.41 -8.51 6.30
C LEU A 380 -9.94 -8.73 4.85
N GLY A 381 -10.82 -9.21 3.96
CA GLY A 381 -10.49 -9.52 2.57
C GLY A 381 -9.51 -10.69 2.40
N LEU A 382 -9.37 -11.57 3.39
CA LEU A 382 -8.47 -12.73 3.31
C LEU A 382 -8.89 -13.73 2.22
N ASP A 383 -10.17 -13.74 1.84
CA ASP A 383 -10.72 -14.55 0.76
C ASP A 383 -10.31 -14.05 -0.64
N LYS A 384 -9.64 -12.90 -0.73
CA LYS A 384 -9.19 -12.28 -1.97
C LYS A 384 -7.75 -12.63 -2.35
N HIS A 385 -7.04 -13.38 -1.51
CA HIS A 385 -5.62 -13.68 -1.70
C HIS A 385 -5.42 -14.78 -2.73
N PHE A 386 -4.21 -14.84 -3.29
CA PHE A 386 -3.81 -15.90 -4.20
C PHE A 386 -3.33 -17.14 -3.46
N SER A 387 -2.55 -16.93 -2.41
CA SER A 387 -2.12 -17.92 -1.42
C SER A 387 -3.19 -18.18 -0.35
N ASP A 388 -3.17 -19.38 0.26
CA ASP A 388 -4.19 -19.80 1.23
C ASP A 388 -3.88 -19.35 2.68
N ALA A 389 -4.09 -18.07 2.95
CA ALA A 389 -3.98 -17.53 4.31
C ALA A 389 -5.07 -18.10 5.25
N ILE A 390 -6.29 -18.34 4.75
CA ILE A 390 -7.41 -18.79 5.58
C ILE A 390 -7.17 -20.21 6.10
N GLY A 391 -6.73 -21.13 5.24
CA GLY A 391 -6.41 -22.50 5.60
C GLY A 391 -5.33 -22.58 6.67
N LEU A 392 -4.23 -21.83 6.50
CA LEU A 392 -3.16 -21.74 7.50
C LEU A 392 -3.69 -21.21 8.84
N LEU A 393 -4.42 -20.10 8.82
CA LEU A 393 -4.95 -19.49 10.04
C LEU A 393 -5.99 -20.39 10.73
N LYS A 394 -6.79 -21.16 9.99
CA LYS A 394 -7.70 -22.16 10.57
C LYS A 394 -6.93 -23.33 11.18
N ALA A 395 -5.90 -23.84 10.51
CA ALA A 395 -5.04 -24.90 11.03
C ALA A 395 -4.36 -24.50 12.36
N LYS A 396 -3.95 -23.23 12.47
CA LYS A 396 -3.40 -22.64 13.70
C LYS A 396 -4.46 -22.21 14.72
N ARG A 397 -5.75 -22.45 14.45
CA ARG A 397 -6.90 -22.05 15.29
C ARG A 397 -6.98 -20.53 15.55
N LEU A 398 -6.46 -19.74 14.60
CA LEU A 398 -6.43 -18.28 14.63
C LEU A 398 -7.64 -17.62 13.98
N LEU A 399 -8.36 -18.32 13.09
CA LEU A 399 -9.66 -17.91 12.56
C LEU A 399 -10.78 -18.77 13.14
N PHE A 400 -11.94 -18.15 13.36
CA PHE A 400 -13.16 -18.89 13.70
C PHE A 400 -13.59 -19.76 12.51
N ALA A 401 -14.14 -20.95 12.81
CA ALA A 401 -14.57 -21.92 11.81
C ALA A 401 -15.62 -21.34 10.86
#